data_AF-A0A965PKK8-F1
#
_entry.id   AF-A0A965PKK8-F1
#
_cell.length_a   1.000
_cell.length_b   1.000
_cell.length_c   1.000
_cell.angle_alpha   90.00
_cell.angle_beta   90.00
_cell.angle_gamma   90.00
#
_symmetry.space_group_name_H-M   'P 1'
#
loop_
_entity.id
_entity.type
_entity.pdbx_description
1 polymer ?
#
loop_
_entity_poly.entity_id
_entity_poly.type
_entity_poly.pdbx_seq_one_letter_code
_entity_poly.pdbx_strand_id
1 'polypeptide(L)'
;MTEATLESANAALRSAVESRLAGRSPMAASLEGCPPALEAATRVLGDACCEGTKPRSSCAGTEQSETYSEWTPPDYAARTEAVKGFARLVEEARPARLARETHPTSQAFFDLCDELKEMHRKKSADYGSATDPLANIRNGAEFVGIEAWRAAMVRLSDKVTRLQTYCRTGQLEHEGVEDTLMDLASYSLLVLLTHRESRDATP
;
A
#
# COMPACT_ATOMS: atom_id res chain seq x y z
N MET A 1 -48.64 13.55 1.03
CA MET A 1 -47.22 13.25 1.29
C MET A 1 -46.48 14.57 1.17
N THR A 2 -45.98 15.13 2.26
CA THR A 2 -45.27 16.41 2.25
C THR A 2 -43.89 16.19 1.63
N GLU A 3 -43.63 16.79 0.47
CA GLU A 3 -42.28 16.87 -0.10
C GLU A 3 -41.38 17.59 0.89
N ALA A 4 -40.56 16.84 1.62
CA ALA A 4 -39.48 17.41 2.39
C ALA A 4 -38.52 18.04 1.40
N THR A 5 -38.42 19.37 1.41
CA THR A 5 -37.42 20.08 0.62
C THR A 5 -36.03 19.63 1.05
N LEU A 6 -35.08 19.68 0.12
CA LEU A 6 -33.69 19.25 0.35
C LEU A 6 -33.05 20.00 1.54
N GLU A 7 -33.46 21.25 1.77
CA GLU A 7 -33.08 22.05 2.93
C GLU A 7 -33.63 21.51 4.26
N SER A 8 -34.89 21.04 4.28
CA SER A 8 -35.50 20.43 5.46
C SER A 8 -34.79 19.12 5.84
N ALA A 9 -34.46 18.29 4.84
CA ALA A 9 -33.69 17.07 5.05
C ALA A 9 -32.27 17.35 5.57
N ASN A 10 -31.60 18.36 5.01
CA ASN A 10 -30.26 18.77 5.46
C ASN A 10 -30.27 19.39 6.86
N ALA A 11 -31.29 20.16 7.22
CA ALA A 11 -31.45 20.70 8.56
C ALA A 11 -31.69 19.59 9.59
N ALA A 12 -32.51 18.58 9.26
CA ALA A 12 -32.73 17.41 10.10
C ALA A 12 -31.45 16.60 10.31
N LEU A 13 -30.63 16.43 9.26
CA LEU A 13 -29.33 15.76 9.34
C LEU A 13 -28.35 16.51 10.25
N ARG A 14 -28.24 17.84 10.11
CA ARG A 14 -27.38 18.67 10.96
C ARG A 14 -27.79 18.59 12.43
N SER A 15 -29.08 18.74 12.71
CA SER A 15 -29.61 18.62 14.07
C SER A 15 -29.36 17.23 14.67
N ALA A 16 -29.52 16.16 13.89
CA ALA A 16 -29.23 14.80 14.34
C ALA A 16 -27.74 14.61 14.66
N VAL A 17 -26.83 15.13 13.81
CA VAL A 17 -25.38 15.08 14.04
C VAL A 17 -24.98 15.90 15.26
N GLU A 18 -25.49 17.12 15.40
CA GLU A 18 -25.27 17.97 16.57
C GLU A 18 -25.76 17.31 17.86
N SER A 19 -26.94 16.66 17.83
CA SER A 19 -27.45 15.90 18.98
C SER A 19 -26.55 14.71 19.36
N ARG A 20 -25.92 14.06 18.37
CA ARG A 20 -25.01 12.93 18.58
C ARG A 20 -23.63 13.37 19.08
N LEU A 21 -23.22 14.58 18.72
CA LEU A 21 -21.93 15.16 19.10
C LEU A 21 -22.01 16.04 20.36
N ALA A 22 -23.22 16.42 20.80
CA ALA A 22 -23.44 17.15 22.04
C ALA A 22 -22.90 16.32 23.23
N GLY A 23 -21.73 16.74 23.74
CA GLY A 23 -21.05 16.11 24.87
C GLY A 23 -20.04 15.01 24.53
N ARG A 24 -19.75 14.74 23.25
CA ARG A 24 -18.73 13.75 22.85
C ARG A 24 -17.85 14.28 21.72
N SER A 25 -16.52 14.11 21.85
CA SER A 25 -15.62 14.32 20.71
C SER A 25 -15.98 13.34 19.58
N PRO A 26 -16.12 13.79 18.32
CA PRO A 26 -16.38 12.92 17.17
C PRO A 26 -15.39 11.75 17.06
N MET A 27 -14.16 11.99 17.52
CA MET A 27 -13.08 11.01 17.55
C MET A 27 -13.31 9.96 18.64
N ALA A 28 -13.86 10.32 19.80
CA ALA A 28 -14.16 9.38 20.88
C ALA A 28 -15.31 8.42 20.51
N ALA A 29 -16.31 8.89 19.76
CA ALA A 29 -17.40 8.04 19.25
C ALA A 29 -16.91 7.03 18.19
N SER A 30 -15.85 7.36 17.43
CA SER A 30 -15.29 6.48 16.40
C SER A 30 -14.36 5.38 16.96
N LEU A 31 -14.04 5.43 18.25
CA LEU A 31 -13.08 4.53 18.93
C LEU A 31 -13.75 3.55 19.90
N GLU A 32 -15.08 3.50 19.91
CA GLU A 32 -15.86 2.60 20.78
C GLU A 32 -15.54 1.13 20.42
N GLY A 33 -14.97 0.39 21.38
CA GLY A 33 -14.51 -1.00 21.21
C GLY A 33 -12.99 -1.20 21.19
N CYS A 34 -12.18 -0.13 21.24
CA CYS A 34 -10.72 -0.23 21.25
C CYS A 34 -10.11 0.55 22.45
N PRO A 35 -10.09 -0.06 23.66
CA PRO A 35 -9.64 0.60 24.91
C PRO A 35 -8.27 1.30 24.82
N PRO A 36 -7.25 0.75 24.14
CA PRO A 36 -5.93 1.40 24.04
C PRO A 36 -5.97 2.73 23.28
N ALA A 37 -6.84 2.85 22.27
CA ALA A 37 -6.95 4.06 21.47
C ALA A 37 -7.71 5.18 22.20
N LEU A 38 -8.67 4.81 23.06
CA LEU A 38 -9.41 5.75 23.88
C LEU A 38 -8.50 6.38 24.95
N GLU A 39 -7.71 5.56 25.68
CA GLU A 39 -6.75 6.06 26.67
C GLU A 39 -5.69 6.99 26.08
N ALA A 40 -5.16 6.64 24.90
CA ALA A 40 -4.18 7.47 24.20
C ALA A 40 -4.77 8.83 23.80
N ALA A 41 -6.02 8.85 23.33
CA ALA A 41 -6.70 10.09 22.94
C ALA A 41 -7.05 10.97 24.15
N THR A 42 -7.49 10.39 25.28
CA THR A 42 -7.79 11.15 26.50
C THR A 42 -6.54 11.81 27.09
N ARG A 43 -5.39 11.13 27.04
CA ARG A 43 -4.12 11.68 27.54
C ARG A 43 -3.67 12.92 26.74
N VAL A 44 -3.84 12.91 25.42
CA VAL A 44 -3.44 14.03 24.55
C VAL A 44 -4.35 15.25 24.72
N LEU A 45 -5.63 15.04 25.02
CA LEU A 45 -6.61 16.13 25.15
C LEU A 45 -6.61 16.80 26.54
N GLY A 46 -6.07 16.14 27.57
CA GLY A 46 -6.00 16.69 28.93
C GLY A 46 -5.02 17.84 29.10
N ASP A 47 -3.96 17.89 28.29
CA ASP A 47 -2.86 18.85 28.47
C ASP A 47 -3.08 20.21 27.77
N ALA A 48 -4.14 20.37 26.98
CA ALA A 48 -4.31 21.53 26.09
C ALA A 48 -5.20 22.67 26.63
N CYS A 49 -5.55 22.67 27.92
CA CYS A 49 -6.45 23.68 28.48
C CYS A 49 -5.82 24.38 29.68
N CYS A 50 -4.94 25.37 29.45
CA CYS A 50 -4.83 26.59 30.26
C CYS A 50 -3.99 27.67 29.56
N GLU A 51 -4.39 28.93 29.79
CA GLU A 51 -3.72 30.21 29.50
C GLU A 51 -4.11 30.96 28.21
N GLY A 52 -4.92 32.00 28.41
CA GLY A 52 -5.35 32.96 27.39
C GLY A 52 -4.61 34.29 27.46
N THR A 53 -4.72 35.10 26.39
CA THR A 53 -4.86 36.58 26.40
C THR A 53 -5.04 37.11 24.96
N LYS A 54 -5.98 38.05 24.76
CA LYS A 54 -6.29 38.85 23.53
C LYS A 54 -5.61 40.25 23.63
N PRO A 55 -5.72 41.22 22.68
CA PRO A 55 -6.27 41.23 21.29
C PRO A 55 -5.37 41.93 20.21
N ARG A 56 -5.81 41.87 18.94
CA ARG A 56 -5.24 42.55 17.74
C ARG A 56 -5.81 43.97 17.50
N SER A 57 -5.02 44.82 16.82
CA SER A 57 -5.41 46.12 16.25
C SER A 57 -5.95 46.03 14.81
N SER A 58 -6.71 47.05 14.44
CA SER A 58 -7.59 47.30 13.28
C SER A 58 -6.92 47.48 11.91
N CYS A 59 -7.65 47.15 10.82
CA CYS A 59 -8.18 48.09 9.80
C CYS A 59 -8.42 47.47 8.41
N ALA A 60 -9.49 47.99 7.77
CA ALA A 60 -9.79 48.10 6.33
C ALA A 60 -10.40 46.91 5.59
N GLY A 61 -11.64 47.11 5.14
CA GLY A 61 -12.48 46.13 4.46
C GLY A 61 -12.31 46.04 2.95
N THR A 62 -12.95 45.00 2.40
CA THR A 62 -13.45 44.88 1.03
C THR A 62 -14.65 43.94 1.08
N GLU A 63 -15.74 44.35 0.44
CA GLU A 63 -17.03 43.63 0.39
C GLU A 63 -16.84 42.22 -0.17
N GLN A 64 -17.14 41.20 0.65
CA GLN A 64 -17.19 39.80 0.25
C GLN A 64 -18.46 39.18 0.83
N SER A 65 -19.23 38.54 -0.06
CA SER A 65 -20.41 37.70 0.19
C SER A 65 -20.53 37.15 1.62
N GLU A 66 -21.58 37.57 2.35
CA GLU A 66 -21.82 37.21 3.75
C GLU A 66 -21.94 35.69 4.00
N THR A 67 -22.25 34.91 2.97
CA THR A 67 -22.49 33.46 3.11
C THR A 67 -21.20 32.63 3.28
N TYR A 68 -20.02 33.18 2.96
CA TYR A 68 -18.74 32.49 3.12
C TYR A 68 -17.74 33.25 4.01
N SER A 69 -18.17 34.35 4.63
CA SER A 69 -17.35 35.22 5.50
C SER A 69 -16.90 34.53 6.81
N GLU A 70 -17.71 33.59 7.31
CA GLU A 70 -17.47 32.92 8.59
C GLU A 70 -16.63 31.63 8.45
N TRP A 71 -16.33 31.20 7.22
CA TRP A 71 -15.45 30.06 7.01
C TRP A 71 -14.02 30.45 7.33
N THR A 72 -13.61 30.21 8.57
CA THR A 72 -12.21 30.25 8.95
C THR A 72 -11.60 28.94 8.46
N PRO A 73 -10.64 28.97 7.53
CA PRO A 73 -9.97 27.76 7.13
C PRO A 73 -9.36 27.12 8.38
N PRO A 74 -9.54 25.81 8.61
CA PRO A 74 -8.89 25.14 9.73
C PRO A 74 -7.38 25.41 9.62
N ASP A 75 -6.74 25.71 10.74
CA ASP A 75 -5.32 26.09 10.77
C ASP A 75 -4.49 25.04 10.01
N TYR A 76 -4.19 25.35 8.75
CA TYR A 76 -3.50 24.43 7.86
C TYR A 76 -2.08 24.20 8.36
N ALA A 77 -1.50 25.14 9.11
CA ALA A 77 -0.21 24.97 9.77
C ALA A 77 -0.33 23.89 10.87
N ALA A 78 -1.35 23.97 11.73
CA ALA A 78 -1.64 22.92 12.72
C ALA A 78 -1.97 21.56 12.06
N ARG A 79 -2.60 21.55 10.88
CA ARG A 79 -2.83 20.32 10.10
C ARG A 79 -1.54 19.75 9.51
N THR A 80 -0.61 20.57 9.03
CA THR A 80 0.72 20.09 8.60
C THR A 80 1.51 19.52 9.77
N GLU A 81 1.48 20.16 10.94
CA GLU A 81 2.16 19.65 12.14
C GLU A 81 1.51 18.36 12.66
N ALA A 82 0.18 18.23 12.59
CA ALA A 82 -0.52 16.98 12.90
C ALA A 82 -0.15 15.86 11.91
N VAL A 83 -0.04 16.16 10.61
CA VAL A 83 0.38 15.19 9.58
C VAL A 83 1.85 14.79 9.77
N LYS A 84 2.74 15.73 10.11
CA LYS A 84 4.14 15.45 10.46
C LYS A 84 4.24 14.61 11.73
N GLY A 85 3.45 14.92 12.76
CA GLY A 85 3.37 14.15 13.98
C GLY A 85 2.87 12.73 13.75
N PHE A 86 1.89 12.55 12.86
CA PHE A 86 1.43 11.22 12.45
C PHE A 86 2.49 10.45 11.66
N ALA A 87 3.16 11.09 10.69
CA ALA A 87 4.26 10.47 9.95
C ALA A 87 5.40 10.03 10.88
N ARG A 88 5.74 10.87 11.87
CA ARG A 88 6.72 10.57 12.91
C ARG A 88 6.29 9.37 13.76
N LEU A 89 5.04 9.32 14.21
CA LEU A 89 4.47 8.17 14.93
C LEU A 89 4.53 6.87 14.11
N VAL A 90 4.26 6.94 12.81
CA VAL A 90 4.36 5.78 11.90
C VAL A 90 5.79 5.26 11.81
N GLU A 91 6.78 6.16 11.73
CA GLU A 91 8.20 5.81 11.72
C GLU A 91 8.69 5.30 13.08
N GLU A 92 8.29 5.93 14.17
CA GLU A 92 8.62 5.50 15.54
C GLU A 92 7.98 4.15 15.89
N ALA A 93 6.82 3.85 15.31
CA ALA A 93 6.17 2.54 15.42
C ALA A 93 6.74 1.50 14.45
N ARG A 94 7.63 1.87 13.51
CA ARG A 94 8.24 0.94 12.55
C ARG A 94 8.93 -0.25 13.23
N PRO A 95 9.75 -0.08 14.27
CA PRO A 95 10.38 -1.21 14.96
C PRO A 95 9.33 -2.14 15.58
N ALA A 96 8.24 -1.62 16.15
CA ALA A 96 7.16 -2.42 16.70
C ALA A 96 6.32 -3.13 15.63
N ARG A 97 6.15 -2.53 14.44
CA ARG A 97 5.51 -3.18 13.28
C ARG A 97 6.38 -4.27 12.68
N LEU A 98 7.70 -4.09 12.70
CA LEU A 98 8.69 -5.08 12.29
C LEU A 98 8.91 -6.17 13.35
N ALA A 99 8.76 -5.83 14.63
CA ALA A 99 8.88 -6.74 15.78
C ALA A 99 7.57 -7.46 16.11
N ARG A 100 6.46 -7.09 15.46
CA ARG A 100 5.23 -7.86 15.52
C ARG A 100 5.56 -9.22 14.91
N GLU A 101 5.50 -10.28 15.70
CA GLU A 101 5.81 -11.63 15.24
C GLU A 101 5.07 -11.89 13.94
N THR A 102 5.82 -12.06 12.86
CA THR A 102 5.29 -12.40 11.54
C THR A 102 4.40 -13.62 11.71
N HIS A 103 3.16 -13.55 11.23
CA HIS A 103 2.27 -14.71 11.28
C HIS A 103 2.97 -15.92 10.63
N PRO A 104 2.89 -17.13 11.18
CA PRO A 104 3.63 -18.29 10.68
C PRO A 104 3.47 -18.52 9.17
N THR A 105 2.28 -18.30 8.61
CA THR A 105 2.04 -18.38 7.15
C THR A 105 2.80 -17.33 6.34
N SER A 106 2.91 -16.10 6.86
CA SER A 106 3.72 -15.06 6.20
C SER A 106 5.20 -15.40 6.27
N GLN A 107 5.65 -16.00 7.37
CA GLN A 107 7.02 -16.48 7.49
C GLN A 107 7.31 -17.58 6.46
N ALA A 108 6.44 -18.59 6.34
CA ALA A 108 6.56 -19.64 5.33
C ALA A 108 6.60 -19.09 3.90
N PHE A 109 5.85 -18.02 3.60
CA PHE A 109 5.92 -17.35 2.31
C PHE A 109 7.27 -16.65 2.08
N PHE A 110 7.85 -16.03 3.12
CA PHE A 110 9.18 -15.43 3.03
C PHE A 110 10.27 -16.48 2.83
N ASP A 111 10.14 -17.64 3.49
CA ASP A 111 11.05 -18.77 3.30
C ASP A 111 11.02 -19.26 1.83
N LEU A 112 9.82 -19.35 1.22
CA LEU A 112 9.69 -19.64 -0.22
C LEU A 112 10.35 -18.58 -1.11
N CYS A 113 10.30 -17.30 -0.72
CA CYS A 113 11.00 -16.25 -1.46
C CYS A 113 12.52 -16.39 -1.35
N ASP A 114 13.03 -16.88 -0.23
CA ASP A 114 14.46 -17.14 -0.05
C ASP A 114 14.92 -18.37 -0.84
N GLU A 115 14.11 -19.42 -0.87
CA GLU A 115 14.31 -20.56 -1.78
C GLU A 115 14.33 -20.11 -3.25
N LEU A 116 13.43 -19.20 -3.65
CA LEU A 116 13.38 -18.65 -5.00
C LEU A 116 14.68 -17.91 -5.36
N LYS A 117 15.23 -17.13 -4.43
CA LYS A 117 16.52 -16.45 -4.63
C LYS A 117 17.65 -17.45 -4.82
N GLU A 118 17.67 -18.50 -4.01
CA GLU A 118 18.73 -19.52 -4.09
C GLU A 118 18.65 -20.31 -5.39
N MET A 119 17.44 -20.70 -5.80
CA MET A 119 17.21 -21.32 -7.09
C MET A 119 17.67 -20.43 -8.25
N HIS A 120 17.35 -19.13 -8.20
CA HIS A 120 17.82 -18.17 -9.21
C HIS A 120 19.36 -18.13 -9.28
N ARG A 121 20.06 -18.09 -8.14
CA ARG A 121 21.54 -18.11 -8.11
C ARG A 121 22.10 -19.35 -8.79
N LYS A 122 21.56 -20.54 -8.48
CA LYS A 122 21.98 -21.81 -9.09
C LYS A 122 21.79 -21.79 -10.60
N LYS A 123 20.59 -21.42 -11.07
CA LYS A 123 20.31 -21.36 -12.51
C LYS A 123 21.14 -20.32 -13.25
N SER A 124 21.43 -19.18 -12.62
CA SER A 124 22.32 -18.18 -13.20
C SER A 124 23.76 -18.66 -13.28
N ALA A 125 24.22 -19.51 -12.36
CA ALA A 125 25.52 -20.16 -12.48
C ALA A 125 25.56 -21.21 -13.59
N ASP A 126 24.48 -21.99 -13.75
CA ASP A 126 24.41 -23.09 -14.73
C ASP A 126 24.18 -22.60 -16.17
N TYR A 127 23.33 -21.60 -16.35
CA TYR A 127 22.86 -21.13 -17.67
C TYR A 127 23.30 -19.70 -18.02
N GLY A 128 23.84 -18.96 -17.06
CA GLY A 128 24.38 -17.63 -17.30
C GLY A 128 25.78 -17.69 -17.90
N SER A 129 26.43 -16.53 -17.88
CA SER A 129 27.84 -16.35 -18.22
C SER A 129 28.53 -15.59 -17.08
N ALA A 130 29.86 -15.50 -17.13
CA ALA A 130 30.63 -14.77 -16.13
C ALA A 130 30.22 -13.29 -15.99
N THR A 131 29.71 -12.68 -17.06
CA THR A 131 29.33 -11.26 -17.11
C THR A 131 27.83 -11.02 -17.17
N ASP A 132 27.04 -12.07 -17.42
CA ASP A 132 25.59 -11.96 -17.54
C ASP A 132 24.88 -13.20 -16.94
N PRO A 133 24.22 -13.07 -15.77
CA PRO A 133 23.49 -14.17 -15.14
C PRO A 133 22.22 -14.62 -15.89
N LEU A 134 21.77 -13.86 -16.91
CA LEU A 134 20.59 -14.15 -17.75
C LEU A 134 20.97 -14.43 -19.22
N ALA A 135 22.25 -14.74 -19.49
CA ALA A 135 22.78 -14.91 -20.84
C ALA A 135 21.95 -15.88 -21.69
N ASN A 136 21.50 -17.02 -21.13
CA ASN A 136 20.65 -17.97 -21.86
C ASN A 136 19.37 -17.35 -22.45
N ILE A 137 18.68 -16.50 -21.68
CA ILE A 137 17.44 -15.86 -22.10
C ILE A 137 17.74 -14.79 -23.15
N ARG A 138 18.76 -13.95 -22.90
CA ARG A 138 19.12 -12.87 -23.82
C ARG A 138 19.66 -13.40 -25.15
N ASN A 139 20.57 -14.38 -25.11
CA ASN A 139 21.10 -15.03 -26.30
C ASN A 139 20.00 -15.76 -27.08
N GLY A 140 19.09 -16.45 -26.38
CA GLY A 140 17.94 -17.08 -27.03
C GLY A 140 16.99 -16.07 -27.68
N ALA A 141 16.78 -14.92 -27.05
CA ALA A 141 15.97 -13.84 -27.58
C ALA A 141 16.63 -13.21 -28.83
N GLU A 142 17.93 -12.94 -28.77
CA GLU A 142 18.72 -12.43 -29.90
C GLU A 142 18.71 -13.39 -31.08
N PHE A 143 18.93 -14.69 -30.83
CA PHE A 143 18.92 -15.72 -31.87
C PHE A 143 17.60 -15.77 -32.66
N VAL A 144 16.46 -15.56 -31.98
CA VAL A 144 15.13 -15.56 -32.61
C VAL A 144 14.74 -14.17 -33.15
N GLY A 145 15.40 -13.11 -32.68
CA GLY A 145 15.06 -11.72 -33.04
C GLY A 145 13.86 -11.16 -32.27
N ILE A 146 13.73 -11.50 -30.98
CA ILE A 146 12.69 -10.97 -30.08
C ILE A 146 13.31 -10.32 -28.84
N GLU A 147 12.52 -9.52 -28.13
CA GLU A 147 12.93 -8.92 -26.86
C GLU A 147 13.05 -9.98 -25.76
N ALA A 148 14.02 -9.83 -24.86
CA ALA A 148 14.30 -10.79 -23.78
C ALA A 148 13.08 -11.09 -22.90
N TRP A 149 12.23 -10.11 -22.62
CA TRP A 149 11.02 -10.32 -21.83
C TRP A 149 9.98 -11.18 -22.56
N ARG A 150 9.92 -11.12 -23.90
CA ARG A 150 9.07 -12.01 -24.71
C ARG A 150 9.62 -13.42 -24.69
N ALA A 151 10.94 -13.60 -24.79
CA ALA A 151 11.57 -14.91 -24.65
C ALA A 151 11.29 -15.53 -23.26
N ALA A 152 11.42 -14.76 -22.18
CA ALA A 152 11.07 -15.21 -20.84
C ALA A 152 9.57 -15.57 -20.71
N MET A 153 8.68 -14.84 -21.38
CA MET A 153 7.25 -15.13 -21.40
C MET A 153 6.91 -16.45 -22.09
N VAL A 154 7.61 -16.80 -23.18
CA VAL A 154 7.46 -18.12 -23.83
C VAL A 154 7.83 -19.24 -22.85
N ARG A 155 8.96 -19.10 -22.14
CA ARG A 155 9.39 -20.08 -21.12
C ARG A 155 8.40 -20.21 -19.96
N LEU A 156 7.79 -19.10 -19.55
CA LEU A 156 6.70 -19.10 -18.58
C LEU A 156 5.50 -19.92 -19.10
N SER A 157 5.10 -19.71 -20.35
CA SER A 157 3.99 -20.44 -20.98
C SER A 157 4.25 -21.95 -21.06
N ASP A 158 5.49 -22.39 -21.31
CA ASP A 158 5.86 -23.82 -21.28
C ASP A 158 5.53 -24.44 -19.92
N LYS A 159 5.84 -23.72 -18.82
CA LYS A 159 5.61 -24.17 -17.44
C LYS A 159 4.13 -24.14 -17.07
N VAL A 160 3.36 -23.16 -17.55
CA VAL A 160 1.89 -23.15 -17.39
C VAL A 160 1.27 -24.37 -18.09
N THR A 161 1.72 -24.70 -19.29
CA THR A 161 1.23 -25.87 -20.06
C THR A 161 1.54 -27.18 -19.34
N ARG A 162 2.71 -27.27 -18.70
CA ARG A 162 3.05 -28.40 -17.81
C ARG A 162 2.09 -28.51 -16.63
N LEU A 163 1.81 -27.40 -15.94
CA LEU A 163 0.87 -27.40 -14.82
C LEU A 163 -0.57 -27.73 -15.28
N GLN A 164 -0.98 -27.28 -16.47
CA GLN A 164 -2.27 -27.67 -17.06
C GLN A 164 -2.37 -29.18 -17.25
N THR A 165 -1.28 -29.84 -17.66
CA THR A 165 -1.24 -31.30 -17.77
C THR A 165 -1.47 -31.95 -16.41
N TYR A 166 -0.76 -31.49 -15.37
CA TYR A 166 -0.98 -31.96 -14.00
C TYR A 166 -2.43 -31.77 -13.53
N CYS A 167 -3.04 -30.61 -13.77
CA CYS A 167 -4.44 -30.37 -13.40
C CYS A 167 -5.41 -31.35 -14.08
N ARG A 168 -5.07 -31.87 -15.26
CA ARG A 168 -5.90 -32.82 -16.01
C ARG A 168 -5.63 -34.27 -15.62
N THR A 169 -4.38 -34.63 -15.39
CA THR A 169 -3.95 -36.04 -15.23
C THR A 169 -3.59 -36.42 -13.79
N GLY A 170 -3.34 -35.43 -12.93
CA GLY A 170 -2.80 -35.61 -11.58
C GLY A 170 -1.35 -36.11 -11.55
N GLN A 171 -0.63 -36.08 -12.66
CA GLN A 171 0.70 -36.71 -12.79
C GLN A 171 1.67 -35.83 -13.60
N LEU A 172 2.95 -35.83 -13.21
CA LEU A 172 4.09 -35.24 -13.94
C LEU A 172 5.25 -36.24 -13.94
N GLU A 173 5.92 -36.44 -15.08
CA GLU A 173 6.95 -37.50 -15.23
C GLU A 173 8.38 -37.07 -14.88
N HIS A 174 8.71 -35.79 -15.00
CA HIS A 174 10.11 -35.32 -14.92
C HIS A 174 10.39 -34.35 -13.79
N GLU A 175 9.48 -33.41 -13.54
CA GLU A 175 9.68 -32.30 -12.62
C GLU A 175 8.39 -32.13 -11.80
N GLY A 176 8.53 -31.89 -10.49
CA GLY A 176 7.39 -31.84 -9.58
C GLY A 176 6.49 -30.63 -9.79
N VAL A 177 5.33 -30.64 -9.13
CA VAL A 177 4.41 -29.49 -9.12
C VAL A 177 5.05 -28.29 -8.43
N GLU A 178 5.72 -28.51 -7.29
CA GLU A 178 6.41 -27.45 -6.53
C GLU A 178 7.53 -26.82 -7.35
N ASP A 179 8.39 -27.62 -7.98
CA ASP A 179 9.42 -27.15 -8.91
C ASP A 179 8.83 -26.30 -10.05
N THR A 180 7.73 -26.77 -10.64
CA THR A 180 7.03 -26.05 -11.71
C THR A 180 6.46 -24.71 -11.23
N LEU A 181 5.92 -24.65 -10.01
CA LEU A 181 5.40 -23.42 -9.41
C LEU A 181 6.53 -22.42 -9.06
N MET A 182 7.66 -22.92 -8.56
CA MET A 182 8.84 -22.10 -8.30
C MET A 182 9.44 -21.53 -9.59
N ASP A 183 9.43 -22.32 -10.66
CA ASP A 183 9.82 -21.86 -12.00
C ASP A 183 8.89 -20.77 -12.53
N LEU A 184 7.57 -20.90 -12.33
CA LEU A 184 6.61 -19.89 -12.71
C LEU A 184 6.83 -18.58 -11.95
N ALA A 185 7.08 -18.65 -10.64
CA ALA A 185 7.41 -17.48 -9.84
C ALA A 185 8.69 -16.79 -10.34
N SER A 186 9.74 -17.58 -10.62
CA SER A 186 11.00 -17.06 -11.14
C SER A 186 10.85 -16.43 -12.51
N TYR A 187 10.22 -17.11 -13.47
CA TYR A 187 10.03 -16.56 -14.81
C TYR A 187 9.15 -15.32 -14.80
N SER A 188 8.16 -15.22 -13.90
CA SER A 188 7.36 -14.01 -13.73
C SER A 188 8.23 -12.80 -13.33
N LEU A 189 9.17 -13.01 -12.40
CA LEU A 189 10.13 -11.97 -12.01
C LEU A 189 11.11 -11.64 -13.14
N LEU A 190 11.58 -12.63 -13.89
CA LEU A 190 12.49 -12.43 -15.02
C LEU A 190 11.83 -11.65 -16.16
N VAL A 191 10.56 -11.94 -16.47
CA VAL A 191 9.75 -11.14 -17.41
C VAL A 191 9.66 -9.70 -16.93
N LEU A 192 9.30 -9.46 -15.68
CA LEU A 192 9.20 -8.11 -15.12
C LEU A 192 10.52 -7.35 -15.18
N LEU A 193 11.63 -8.01 -14.79
CA LEU A 193 12.97 -7.44 -14.79
C LEU A 193 13.39 -7.03 -16.21
N THR A 194 13.39 -7.97 -17.15
CA THR A 194 13.83 -7.74 -18.53
C THR A 194 12.90 -6.78 -19.29
N HIS A 195 11.62 -6.73 -18.93
CA HIS A 195 10.70 -5.74 -19.48
C HIS A 195 11.04 -4.33 -18.99
N ARG A 196 11.38 -4.16 -17.70
CA ARG A 196 11.85 -2.87 -17.16
C ARG A 196 13.16 -2.45 -17.84
N GLU A 197 14.13 -3.36 -17.96
CA GLU A 197 15.37 -3.11 -18.71
C GLU A 197 15.10 -2.62 -20.14
N SER A 198 14.17 -3.25 -20.87
CA SER A 198 13.84 -2.85 -22.24
C SER A 198 13.19 -1.47 -22.34
N ARG A 199 12.39 -1.09 -21.32
CA ARG A 199 11.76 0.23 -21.26
C ARG A 199 12.77 1.32 -20.98
N ASP A 200 13.69 1.06 -20.05
CA ASP A 200 14.69 2.04 -19.62
C ASP A 200 15.84 2.17 -20.64
N ALA A 201 16.02 1.17 -21.51
CA ALA A 201 16.97 1.21 -22.64
C ALA A 201 16.44 1.97 -23.87
N THR A 202 15.17 2.37 -23.88
CA THR A 202 14.61 3.22 -24.95
C THR A 202 14.92 4.68 -24.62
N PRO A 203 15.70 5.41 -25.44
CA PRO A 203 16.08 6.81 -25.18
C PRO A 203 14.89 7.78 -25.22
#